data_AF-A0A2D7BZF5-F1
#
_entry.id   AF-A0A2D7BZF5-F1
#
_cell.length_a   1.000
_cell.length_b   1.000
_cell.length_c   1.000
_cell.angle_alpha   90.00
_cell.angle_beta   90.00
_cell.angle_gamma   90.00
#
_symmetry.space_group_name_H-M   'P 1'
#
loop_
_entity.id
_entity.type
_entity.pdbx_description
1 polymer ?
#
loop_
_entity_poly.entity_id
_entity_poly.type
_entity_poly.pdbx_seq_one_letter_code
_entity_poly.pdbx_strand_id
1 'polypeptide(L)' 'MDKLLNAAYNGVVRVTFTHYRTGEELTANLTLKATPTFIKQRNDSSCLAFYDIDDTRWQSIDVNTITNWEIVNGTSG' A
#
# COMPACT_ATOMS: atom_id res chain seq x y z
N MET A 1 -3.38 -8.88 7.30
CA MET A 1 -3.19 -8.81 5.84
C MET A 1 -4.47 -8.41 5.13
N ASP A 2 -5.52 -9.23 5.18
CA ASP A 2 -6.77 -9.02 4.42
C ASP A 2 -7.45 -7.66 4.65
N LYS A 3 -7.38 -7.14 5.88
CA LYS A 3 -7.94 -5.80 6.21
C LYS A 3 -7.23 -4.65 5.48
N LEU A 4 -5.90 -4.70 5.38
CA LEU A 4 -5.11 -3.69 4.66
C LEU A 4 -5.41 -3.74 3.16
N LEU A 5 -5.44 -4.95 2.59
CA LEU A 5 -5.76 -5.15 1.18
C LEU A 5 -7.16 -4.63 0.85
N ASN A 6 -8.17 -5.03 1.62
CA ASN A 6 -9.53 -4.55 1.44
C ASN A 6 -9.60 -3.02 1.57
N ALA A 7 -8.90 -2.42 2.54
CA ALA A 7 -8.86 -0.98 2.68
C ALA A 7 -8.23 -0.28 1.46
N ALA A 8 -7.09 -0.78 0.98
CA ALA A 8 -6.39 -0.24 -0.18
C ALA A 8 -7.15 -0.46 -1.51
N TYR A 9 -7.97 -1.52 -1.62
CA TYR A 9 -8.89 -1.72 -2.75
C TYR A 9 -10.04 -0.70 -2.75
N ASN A 10 -10.51 -0.29 -1.57
CA ASN A 10 -11.64 0.62 -1.43
C ASN A 10 -11.23 2.10 -1.43
N GLY A 11 -9.97 2.42 -1.12
CA GLY A 11 -9.50 3.80 -1.04
C GLY A 11 -7.98 3.91 -0.88
N VAL A 12 -7.57 5.04 -0.30
CA VAL A 12 -6.16 5.31 0.01
C VAL A 12 -5.88 4.91 1.45
N VAL A 13 -4.78 4.22 1.65
CA VAL A 13 -4.24 3.87 2.97
C VAL A 13 -2.89 4.54 3.13
N ARG A 14 -2.59 5.03 4.34
CA ARG A 14 -1.25 5.45 4.69
C ARG A 14 -0.54 4.29 5.36
N VAL A 15 0.59 3.89 4.81
CA VAL A 15 1.36 2.73 5.30
C VAL A 15 2.74 3.19 5.72
N THR A 16 3.14 2.83 6.94
CA THR A 16 4.49 3.02 7.45
C THR A 16 5.22 1.69 7.40
N PHE A 17 6.40 1.67 6.77
CA PHE A 17 7.18 0.46 6.56
C PHE A 17 8.68 0.72 6.52
N THR A 18 9.48 -0.28 6.84
CA THR A 18 10.93 -0.20 6.74
C THR A 18 11.38 -0.49 5.30
N HIS A 19 12.10 0.45 4.69
CA HIS A 19 12.62 0.28 3.34
C HIS A 19 13.69 -0.81 3.30
N TYR A 20 13.46 -1.86 2.50
CA TYR A 20 14.29 -3.08 2.53
C TYR A 20 15.79 -2.85 2.23
N ARG A 21 16.14 -1.82 1.45
CA ARG A 21 17.53 -1.54 1.06
C ARG A 21 18.24 -0.58 2.01
N THR A 22 17.53 0.43 2.55
CA THR A 22 18.15 1.48 3.36
C THR A 22 17.92 1.28 4.85
N GLY A 23 16.94 0.47 5.25
CA GLY A 23 16.54 0.28 6.64
C GLY A 23 15.79 1.48 7.23
N GLU A 24 15.52 2.51 6.43
CA GLU A 24 14.80 3.71 6.88
C GLU A 24 13.31 3.44 6.99
N GLU A 25 12.67 4.02 8.00
CA GLU A 25 11.21 4.03 8.09
C GLU A 25 10.65 5.05 7.11
N LEU A 26 9.79 4.58 6.21
CA LEU A 26 9.09 5.39 5.22
C LEU A 26 7.60 5.34 5.48
N THR A 27 6.90 6.41 5.10
CA THR A 27 5.44 6.47 5.11
C THR A 27 4.97 6.89 3.73
N ALA A 28 4.02 6.14 3.16
CA ALA A 28 3.48 6.39 1.82
C ALA A 28 1.96 6.29 1.80
N ASN A 29 1.31 7.12 0.97
CA ASN A 29 -0.12 7.01 0.69
C ASN A 29 -0.32 6.10 -0.52
N LEU A 30 -1.03 5.00 -0.31
CA LEU A 30 -1.06 3.85 -1.21
C LEU A 30 -2.48 3.44 -1.54
N THR A 31 -2.70 2.95 -2.76
CA THR A 31 -3.98 2.38 -3.16
C THR A 31 -3.78 1.19 -4.11
N LEU A 32 -4.78 0.31 -4.18
CA LEU A 32 -4.92 -0.72 -5.20
C LEU A 32 -5.96 -0.33 -6.27
N LYS A 33 -6.66 0.80 -6.08
CA LYS A 33 -7.66 1.34 -7.00
C LYS A 33 -7.01 2.15 -8.13
N ALA A 34 -5.93 1.64 -8.72
CA ALA A 34 -5.29 2.28 -9.87
C ALA A 34 -5.88 1.73 -11.17
N THR A 35 -6.87 2.43 -11.70
CA THR A 35 -7.42 2.17 -13.05
C THR A 35 -6.35 2.39 -14.13
N PRO A 36 -6.28 1.56 -15.19
CA PRO A 36 -7.14 0.43 -15.53
C PRO A 36 -6.59 -0.95 -15.08
N THR A 37 -5.66 -0.99 -14.13
CA THR A 37 -4.89 -2.20 -13.85
C THR A 37 -5.54 -3.01 -12.73
N PHE A 38 -6.11 -4.16 -13.09
CA PHE A 38 -6.53 -5.17 -12.12
C PHE A 38 -5.30 -5.98 -11.69
N ILE A 39 -4.58 -5.52 -10.68
CA ILE A 39 -3.47 -6.30 -10.12
C ILE A 39 -4.07 -7.43 -9.29
N LYS A 40 -3.90 -8.68 -9.76
CA LYS A 40 -4.14 -9.87 -8.94
C LYS A 40 -2.94 -10.11 -8.05
N GLN A 41 -3.10 -9.78 -6.79
CA GLN A 41 -2.13 -10.09 -5.77
C GLN A 41 -2.11 -11.58 -5.49
N ARG A 42 -0.92 -12.18 -5.46
CA ARG A 42 -0.80 -13.57 -5.02
C ARG A 42 -0.79 -13.61 -3.50
N ASN A 43 -1.63 -14.46 -2.92
CA ASN A 43 -1.76 -14.60 -1.47
C ASN A 43 -0.54 -15.31 -0.82
N ASP A 44 0.35 -15.90 -1.62
CA ASP A 44 1.57 -16.58 -1.17
C ASP A 44 2.81 -15.68 -1.20
N SER A 45 2.69 -14.41 -1.59
CA SER A 45 3.79 -13.46 -1.64
C SER A 45 3.90 -12.67 -0.34
N SER A 46 5.11 -12.59 0.21
CA SER A 46 5.44 -11.65 1.30
C SER A 46 5.43 -10.18 0.84
N CYS A 47 5.51 -9.95 -0.46
CA CYS A 47 5.50 -8.62 -1.05
C CYS A 47 4.15 -8.30 -1.69
N LEU A 48 3.67 -7.08 -1.43
CA LEU A 48 2.45 -6.53 -2.00
C LEU A 48 2.76 -5.33 -2.89
N ALA A 49 2.18 -5.30 -4.09
CA ALA A 49 2.29 -4.16 -4.99
C ALA A 49 1.19 -3.14 -4.66
N PHE A 50 1.58 -1.88 -4.45
CA PHE A 50 0.69 -0.76 -4.22
C PHE A 50 1.00 0.38 -5.19
N TYR A 51 -0.01 1.13 -5.57
CA TYR A 51 0.17 2.37 -6.29
C TYR A 51 0.37 3.51 -5.30
N ASP A 52 1.53 4.14 -5.35
CA ASP A 52 1.84 5.37 -4.62
C ASP A 52 1.16 6.55 -5.31
N ILE A 53 0.25 7.21 -4.60
CA ILE A 53 -0.48 8.35 -5.17
C ILE A 53 0.35 9.64 -5.17
N ASP A 54 1.35 9.74 -4.31
CA ASP A 54 2.18 10.94 -4.16
C ASP A 54 3.32 10.92 -5.18
N ASP A 55 3.97 9.76 -5.36
CA ASP A 55 5.05 9.57 -6.35
C ASP A 55 4.55 9.01 -7.70
N THR A 56 3.24 8.81 -7.83
CA THR A 56 2.55 8.38 -9.08
C THR A 56 3.16 7.12 -9.71
N ARG A 57 3.55 6.14 -8.89
CA ARG A 57 4.23 4.92 -9.35
C ARG A 57 3.75 3.67 -8.60
N TRP A 58 3.89 2.52 -9.24
CA TRP A 58 3.77 1.24 -8.55
C TRP A 58 5.03 0.92 -7.76
N GLN A 59 4.88 0.50 -6.51
CA GLN A 59 5.96 0.00 -5.67
C GLN A 59 5.55 -1.28 -4.96
N SER A 60 6.55 -2.12 -4.65
CA SER A 60 6.34 -3.34 -3.88
C SER A 60 6.81 -3.15 -2.45
N ILE A 61 5.98 -3.53 -1.49
CA ILE A 61 6.27 -3.44 -0.05
C ILE A 61 6.21 -4.84 0.55
N ASP A 62 7.27 -5.24 1.26
CA ASP A 62 7.25 -6.46 2.07
C ASP A 62 6.38 -6.22 3.30
N VAL A 63 5.35 -7.04 3.49
CA VAL A 63 4.39 -6.84 4.57
C VAL A 63 4.96 -7.06 5.95
N ASN A 64 6.05 -7.82 6.06
CA ASN A 64 6.72 -8.03 7.33
C ASN A 64 7.47 -6.77 7.77
N THR A 65 7.68 -5.81 6.85
CA THR A 65 8.30 -4.51 7.16
C THR A 65 7.26 -3.44 7.52
N ILE A 66 5.96 -3.73 7.36
CA ILE A 66 4.90 -2.78 7.71
C ILE A 66 4.76 -2.72 9.23
N THR A 67 5.04 -1.56 9.80
CA THR A 67 4.95 -1.32 11.25
C THR A 67 3.59 -0.75 11.63
N ASN A 68 2.97 0.04 10.74
CA ASN A 68 1.65 0.63 10.97
C ASN A 68 0.92 0.93 9.66
N TRP A 69 -0.41 1.01 9.70
CA TRP A 69 -1.21 1.55 8.60
C TRP A 69 -2.57 2.09 9.07
N GLU A 70 -3.10 3.05 8.32
CA GLU A 70 -4.41 3.66 8.56
C GLU A 70 -5.14 3.97 7.26
N ILE A 71 -6.47 4.03 7.32
CA ILE A 71 -7.29 4.49 6.19
C ILE A 71 -7.19 6.01 6.14
N VAL A 72 -6.80 6.55 4.99
CA VAL A 72 -6.90 7.98 4.75
C VAL A 72 -8.35 8.23 4.30
N ASN A 73 -9.20 8.66 5.24
CA ASN A 73 -10.53 9.11 4.90
C ASN A 73 -10.39 10.37 4.03
N GLY A 74 -10.49 10.18 2.72
CA GLY A 74 -10.78 11.30 1.82
C GLY A 74 -12.06 11.94 2.33
N THR A 75 -11.99 13.22 2.69
CA THR A 75 -13.15 14.03 3.04
C THR A 75 -14.25 13.77 2.03
N SER A 76 -15.41 13.32 2.52
CA SER A 76 -16.68 13.33 1.82
C SER A 76 -16.85 14.70 1.16
N GLY A 77 -16.94 14.71 -0.17
CA GLY A 77 -17.36 15.83 -0.98
C GLY A 77 -18.51 15.36 -1.86
#